data_AF-A0A1Z8TK33-F1
#
_entry.id   AF-A0A1Z8TK33-F1
#
_cell.length_a   1.000
_cell.length_b   1.000
_cell.length_c   1.000
_cell.angle_alpha   90.00
_cell.angle_beta   90.00
_cell.angle_gamma   90.00
#
_symmetry.space_group_name_H-M   'P 1'
#
loop_
_entity.id
_entity.type
_entity.pdbx_description
1 polymer ?
#
loop_
_entity_poly.entity_id
_entity_poly.type
_entity_poly.pdbx_seq_one_letter_code
_entity_poly.pdbx_strand_id
1 'polypeptide(L)' 'MTTSDFDPALIEHKNKPKFLLHFQWGLSPTVYRYALVETIKPNEINPRTKQKADEKDLTQKEIWEKKYNGR' A
#
# COMPACT_ATOMS: atom_id res chain seq x y z
N MET A 1 20.13 5.26 -14.40
CA MET A 1 18.91 4.46 -14.19
C MET A 1 17.79 5.44 -13.97
N THR A 2 16.84 5.50 -14.90
CA THR A 2 15.72 6.43 -14.83
C THR A 2 14.81 6.01 -13.69
N THR A 3 14.56 6.93 -12.78
CA THR A 3 13.63 6.86 -11.65
C THR A 3 12.19 6.43 -12.03
N SER A 4 11.91 6.24 -13.32
CA SER A 4 10.62 5.85 -13.89
C SER A 4 10.19 4.43 -13.53
N ASP A 5 11.09 3.45 -13.45
CA ASP A 5 10.69 2.03 -13.34
C ASP A 5 10.01 1.70 -12.00
N PHE A 6 10.20 2.56 -11.00
CA PHE A 6 9.63 2.46 -9.66
C PHE A 6 8.77 3.67 -9.30
N ASP A 7 8.25 4.39 -10.30
CA ASP A 7 7.31 5.49 -10.09
C ASP A 7 5.87 4.94 -9.90
N PRO A 8 5.27 5.11 -8.70
CA PRO A 8 3.89 4.68 -8.46
C PRO A 8 2.85 5.32 -9.39
N ALA A 9 3.13 6.51 -9.92
CA ALA A 9 2.22 7.21 -10.84
C ALA A 9 2.10 6.50 -12.20
N LEU A 10 3.04 5.63 -12.56
CA LEU A 10 3.04 4.88 -13.82
C LEU A 10 2.31 3.54 -13.73
N ILE A 11 1.65 3.23 -12.60
CA ILE A 11 0.77 2.05 -12.51
C ILE A 11 -0.49 2.30 -13.36
N GLU A 12 -0.47 1.81 -14.60
CA GLU A 12 -1.62 1.90 -15.50
C GLU A 12 -2.84 1.11 -15.00
N HIS A 13 -4.03 1.72 -15.14
CA HIS A 13 -5.34 1.18 -14.76
C HIS A 13 -5.75 -0.12 -15.48
N LYS A 14 -5.04 -0.54 -16.53
CA LYS A 14 -5.38 -1.72 -17.34
C LYS A 14 -4.82 -3.04 -16.78
N ASN A 15 -4.01 -2.98 -15.71
CA ASN A 15 -3.41 -4.16 -15.13
C ASN A 15 -4.33 -4.80 -14.08
N LYS A 16 -4.39 -6.14 -14.09
CA LYS A 16 -4.92 -6.90 -12.95
C LYS A 16 -4.18 -6.48 -11.67
N PRO A 17 -4.82 -6.51 -10.49
CA PRO A 17 -4.15 -6.21 -9.23
C PRO A 17 -2.85 -7.02 -9.11
N LYS A 18 -1.73 -6.32 -8.91
CA LYS A 18 -0.43 -6.96 -8.70
C LYS A 18 -0.32 -7.39 -7.25
N PHE A 19 0.21 -8.59 -7.00
CA PHE A 19 0.48 -9.07 -5.64
C PHE A 19 1.61 -8.29 -4.96
N LEU A 20 2.56 -7.78 -5.74
CA LEU A 20 3.70 -7.02 -5.27
C LEU A 20 3.83 -5.72 -6.08
N LEU A 21 4.12 -4.63 -5.38
CA LEU A 21 4.42 -3.33 -5.96
C LEU A 21 5.79 -2.87 -5.45
N HIS A 22 6.54 -2.19 -6.30
CA HIS A 22 7.90 -1.74 -6.01
C HIS A 22 8.00 -0.24 -6.33
N PHE A 23 8.44 0.56 -5.36
CA PHE A 23 8.45 2.02 -5.47
C PHE A 23 9.74 2.63 -4.92
N GLN A 24 10.12 3.79 -5.46
CA GLN A 24 11.13 4.65 -4.86
C GLN A 24 10.45 5.92 -4.33
N TRP A 25 10.84 6.34 -3.12
CA TRP A 25 10.33 7.58 -2.53
C TRP A 25 11.28 8.74 -2.83
N GLY A 26 10.81 9.69 -3.64
CA GLY A 26 11.60 10.88 -4.01
C GLY A 26 12.91 10.50 -4.71
N LEU A 27 14.02 11.01 -4.20
CA LEU A 27 15.37 10.71 -4.69
C LEU A 27 16.07 9.60 -3.91
N SER A 28 15.32 8.82 -3.10
CA SER A 28 15.90 7.71 -2.35
C SER A 28 16.51 6.67 -3.29
N PRO A 29 17.74 6.19 -3.01
CA PRO A 29 18.33 5.09 -3.78
C PRO A 29 17.66 3.74 -3.48
N THR A 30 16.80 3.67 -2.45
CA THR A 30 16.17 2.42 -1.99
C THR A 30 14.84 2.17 -2.68
N VAL A 31 14.64 0.93 -3.13
CA VAL A 31 13.35 0.42 -3.62
C VAL A 31 12.58 -0.23 -2.46
N TYR A 32 11.37 0.23 -2.24
CA TYR A 32 10.44 -0.28 -1.24
C TYR A 32 9.47 -1.25 -1.92
N ARG A 33 9.23 -2.40 -1.28
CA ARG A 33 8.28 -3.41 -1.78
C ARG A 33 7.06 -3.48 -0.88
N TYR A 34 5.88 -3.30 -1.48
CA TYR A 34 4.59 -3.46 -0.84
C TYR A 34 3.93 -4.76 -1.33
N ALA A 35 3.23 -5.44 -0.43
CA ALA A 35 2.42 -6.62 -0.75
C ALA A 35 0.94 -6.27 -0.71
N LEU A 36 0.16 -6.86 -1.61
CA LEU A 36 -1.30 -6.83 -1.55
C LEU A 36 -1.75 -7.69 -0.34
N VAL A 37 -2.13 -7.02 0.74
CA VAL A 37 -2.55 -7.70 1.98
C VAL A 37 -4.04 -7.99 2.06
N GLU A 38 -4.86 -7.19 1.37
CA GLU A 38 -6.32 -7.34 1.27
C GLU A 38 -6.91 -6.52 0.11
N THR A 39 -8.14 -6.85 -0.30
CA THR A 39 -8.97 -6.04 -1.20
C THR A 39 -10.25 -5.67 -0.46
N ILE A 40 -10.57 -4.38 -0.39
CA ILE A 40 -11.64 -3.84 0.45
C ILE A 40 -12.61 -3.05 -0.44
N LYS A 41 -13.92 -3.15 -0.17
CA LYS A 41 -14.90 -2.33 -0.88
C LYS A 41 -14.81 -0.86 -0.42
N PRO A 42 -15.05 0.12 -1.31
CA PRO A 42 -14.95 1.54 -0.94
C PRO A 42 -15.85 1.98 0.23
N ASN A 43 -16.97 1.29 0.48
CA ASN A 43 -17.87 1.56 1.59
C ASN A 43 -17.48 0.87 2.91
N GLU A 44 -16.45 0.01 2.91
CA GLU A 44 -15.97 -0.73 4.07
C GLU A 44 -14.67 -0.12 4.65
N ILE A 45 -14.15 0.96 4.03
CA ILE A 45 -12.94 1.68 4.47
C ILE A 45 -13.19 3.19 4.52
N ASN A 46 -12.70 3.85 5.56
CA ASN A 46 -12.74 5.31 5.62
C ASN A 46 -11.74 5.90 4.61
N PRO A 47 -12.17 6.72 3.63
CA PRO A 47 -11.29 7.22 2.58
C PRO A 47 -10.24 8.22 3.07
N ARG A 48 -10.46 8.89 4.23
CA ARG A 48 -9.52 9.86 4.81
C ARG A 48 -8.51 9.18 5.73
N THR A 49 -8.99 8.34 6.65
CA THR A 49 -8.12 7.72 7.66
C THR A 49 -7.49 6.41 7.18
N LYS A 50 -8.01 5.82 6.09
CA LYS A 50 -7.58 4.52 5.55
C LYS A 50 -7.73 3.36 6.55
N GLN A 51 -8.74 3.46 7.41
CA GLN A 51 -9.06 2.46 8.45
C GLN A 51 -10.41 1.80 8.15
N LYS A 52 -10.51 0.50 8.43
CA LYS A 52 -11.79 -0.22 8.57
C LYS A 52 -12.43 0.06 9.94
N ALA A 53 -13.68 -0.39 10.11
CA ALA A 53 -14.44 -0.20 11.35
C ALA A 53 -13.73 -0.74 12.60
N ASP A 54 -12.97 -1.83 12.47
CA ASP A 54 -12.21 -2.48 13.54
C ASP A 54 -10.80 -1.93 13.73
N GLU A 55 -10.40 -0.93 12.92
CA GLU A 55 -9.07 -0.29 12.96
C GLU A 55 -9.13 1.14 13.50
N LYS A 56 -10.26 1.51 14.10
CA LYS A 56 -10.47 2.85 14.65
C LYS A 56 -9.37 3.17 15.66
N ASP A 57 -8.85 4.39 15.56
CA ASP A 57 -7.80 4.94 16.44
C ASP A 57 -6.44 4.23 16.35
N LEU A 58 -6.22 3.35 15.36
CA LEU A 58 -4.93 2.71 15.11
C LEU A 58 -4.14 3.46 14.02
N THR A 59 -2.85 3.67 14.24
CA THR A 59 -1.92 4.12 13.21
C THR A 59 -1.72 3.04 12.14
N GLN A 60 -1.29 3.43 10.93
CA GLN A 60 -0.97 2.46 9.87
C GLN A 60 0.08 1.43 10.31
N LYS A 61 1.05 1.84 11.14
CA LYS A 61 2.06 0.94 11.71
C LYS A 61 1.44 -0.08 12.66
N GLU A 62 0.55 0.36 13.55
CA GLU A 62 -0.14 -0.56 14.47
C GLU A 62 -1.07 -1.53 13.74
N ILE A 63 -1.75 -1.09 12.68
CA ILE A 63 -2.55 -1.96 11.81
C ILE A 63 -1.66 -3.03 11.18
N TRP A 64 -0.51 -2.62 10.61
CA TRP A 64 0.46 -3.54 10.03
C TRP A 64 0.94 -4.58 11.05
N GLU A 65 1.40 -4.13 12.22
CA GLU A 65 1.91 -5.01 13.27
C GLU A 65 0.85 -5.99 13.80
N LYS A 66 -0.39 -5.51 14.03
CA LYS A 66 -1.47 -6.34 14.56
C LYS A 66 -2.04 -7.34 13.55
N LYS A 67 -2.12 -6.98 12.26
CA LYS A 67 -2.86 -7.77 11.27
C LYS A 67 -2.00 -8.50 10.23
N TYR A 68 -0.80 -8.00 9.95
CA TYR A 68 -0.04 -8.43 8.77
C TYR A 68 1.41 -8.83 9.07
N ASN A 69 2.02 -8.30 10.13
CA ASN A 69 3.42 -8.58 10.48
C ASN A 69 3.63 -9.92 11.22
N GLY A 70 2.56 -10.52 11.74
CA GLY A 70 2.58 -11.82 12.42
C GLY A 70 2.16 -13.01 11.55
N ARG A 71 2.16 -12.84 10.22
CA ARG A 71 1.89 -13.93 9.25
C ARG A 71 3.13 -14.75 8.96
#